data_AF-I3UBX9-F1
#
_entry.id   AF-I3UBX9-F1
#
_cell.length_a   1.000
_cell.length_b   1.000
_cell.length_c   1.000
_cell.angle_alpha   90.00
_cell.angle_beta   90.00
_cell.angle_gamma   90.00
#
_symmetry.space_group_name_H-M   'P 1'
#
loop_
_entity.id
_entity.type
_entity.pdbx_description
1 polymer ?
#
loop_
_entity_poly.entity_id
_entity_poly.type
_entity_poly.pdbx_seq_one_letter_code
_entity_poly.pdbx_strand_id
1 'polypeptide(L)'
;MRHRRICRGELFPYSDIDLLILLQRAPEDGDKVLLEQFVSSLWDLGLDIGHSVRTIDECLSESAADITIETGLLELRFILGNRKLVSTLQTRFREQLNPQDFFLAKQLELQQRYARHSDTPYSLEPNCKESPGALRDLQMIRWISLAAGLSGSWRDLVAHGMMTRDEAAKCAKAEQAFKRLRIDLHLLAGKRDDRLMFHNQPLLAEVYRIKATDTRARAKSSCSAITGRPESSI
;
A
#
# COMPACT_ATOMS: atom_id res chain seq x y z
N MET A 1 6.27 -27.92 12.26
CA MET A 1 5.52 -27.35 11.11
C MET A 1 6.09 -25.98 10.76
N ARG A 2 6.83 -25.89 9.65
CA ARG A 2 7.56 -24.68 9.23
C ARG A 2 6.59 -23.68 8.56
N HIS A 3 6.34 -22.55 9.21
CA HIS A 3 5.55 -21.45 8.67
C HIS A 3 6.20 -20.92 7.38
N ARG A 4 5.48 -21.04 6.26
CA ARG A 4 5.89 -20.56 4.94
C ARG A 4 5.85 -19.03 4.95
N ARG A 5 7.02 -18.39 4.84
CA ARG A 5 7.20 -16.93 4.82
C ARG A 5 7.23 -16.45 3.37
N ILE A 6 6.09 -15.99 2.85
CA ILE A 6 5.96 -15.38 1.52
C ILE A 6 5.64 -13.88 1.73
N CYS A 7 6.32 -13.04 0.96
CA CYS A 7 6.45 -11.58 0.89
C CYS A 7 6.42 -10.81 2.22
N ARG A 8 7.60 -10.63 2.85
CA ARG A 8 7.83 -9.95 4.14
C ARG A 8 6.92 -10.37 5.32
N GLY A 9 6.01 -11.34 5.15
CA GLY A 9 4.98 -11.68 6.14
C GLY A 9 3.83 -10.67 6.22
N GLU A 10 3.57 -9.91 5.15
CA GLU A 10 2.60 -8.80 5.15
C GLU A 10 1.44 -9.03 4.18
N LEU A 11 1.02 -10.29 4.03
CA LEU A 11 -0.26 -10.61 3.41
C LEU A 11 -1.38 -10.27 4.38
N PHE A 12 -2.25 -9.34 3.99
CA PHE A 12 -3.49 -9.11 4.72
C PHE A 12 -4.52 -10.12 4.25
N PRO A 13 -5.42 -10.58 5.13
CA PRO A 13 -6.57 -11.37 4.71
C PRO A 13 -7.27 -10.73 3.52
N TYR A 14 -7.67 -11.52 2.52
CA TYR A 14 -8.37 -11.04 1.33
C TYR A 14 -7.60 -10.02 0.47
N SER A 15 -6.28 -9.86 0.64
CA SER A 15 -5.46 -9.05 -0.26
C SER A 15 -4.93 -9.87 -1.44
N ASP A 16 -4.98 -9.26 -2.61
CA ASP A 16 -4.47 -9.79 -3.87
C ASP A 16 -2.96 -10.09 -3.75
N ILE A 17 -2.52 -11.09 -4.51
CA ILE A 17 -1.11 -11.45 -4.64
C ILE A 17 -0.64 -11.09 -6.04
N ASP A 18 0.35 -10.20 -6.13
CA ASP A 18 0.99 -9.88 -7.40
C ASP A 18 2.20 -10.79 -7.67
N LEU A 19 2.20 -11.52 -8.78
CA LEU A 19 3.27 -12.41 -9.21
C LEU A 19 3.90 -11.95 -10.53
N LEU A 20 5.22 -11.80 -10.52
CA LEU A 20 6.02 -11.67 -11.74
C LEU A 20 6.68 -13.02 -12.06
N ILE A 21 6.32 -13.59 -13.21
CA ILE A 21 6.98 -14.77 -13.76
C ILE A 21 8.03 -14.27 -14.76
N LEU A 22 9.29 -14.30 -14.32
CA LEU A 22 10.42 -13.81 -15.10
C LEU A 22 10.99 -14.91 -16.00
N LEU A 23 10.99 -14.66 -17.31
CA LEU A 23 11.52 -15.56 -18.32
C LEU A 23 12.88 -15.10 -18.85
N GLN A 24 13.72 -16.05 -19.25
CA GLN A 24 15.01 -15.75 -19.88
C GLN A 24 14.86 -15.38 -21.36
N ARG A 25 13.80 -15.86 -22.00
CA ARG A 25 13.45 -15.64 -23.40
C ARG A 25 11.93 -15.56 -23.52
N ALA A 26 11.45 -15.02 -24.64
CA ALA A 26 10.01 -15.03 -24.93
C ALA A 26 9.48 -16.49 -24.92
N PRO A 27 8.28 -16.73 -24.36
CA PRO A 27 7.73 -18.08 -24.21
C PRO A 27 7.34 -18.66 -25.57
N GLU A 28 7.74 -19.91 -25.80
CA GLU A 28 7.23 -20.72 -26.92
C GLU A 28 5.84 -21.30 -26.59
N ASP A 29 5.16 -21.89 -27.57
CA ASP A 29 3.80 -22.40 -27.37
C ASP A 29 3.72 -23.47 -26.27
N GLY A 30 4.77 -24.30 -26.12
CA GLY A 30 4.87 -25.24 -25.01
C GLY A 30 5.00 -24.56 -23.64
N ASP A 31 5.73 -23.44 -23.57
CA ASP A 31 5.89 -22.67 -22.33
C ASP A 31 4.56 -22.00 -21.93
N LYS A 32 3.81 -21.47 -22.91
CA LYS A 32 2.51 -20.83 -22.68
C LYS A 32 1.51 -21.79 -22.04
N VAL A 33 1.42 -23.03 -22.55
CA VAL A 33 0.54 -24.06 -21.98
C VAL A 33 0.91 -24.36 -20.53
N LEU A 34 2.20 -24.47 -20.20
CA LEU A 34 2.65 -24.70 -18.83
C LEU A 34 2.37 -23.50 -17.92
N LEU A 35 2.53 -22.28 -18.42
CA LEU A 35 2.24 -21.05 -17.68
C LEU A 35 0.74 -20.93 -17.37
N GLU A 36 -0.13 -21.22 -18.35
CA GLU A 36 -1.58 -21.22 -18.17
C GLU A 36 -2.02 -22.26 -17.13
N GLN A 37 -1.48 -23.48 -17.21
CA GLN A 37 -1.75 -24.53 -16.23
C GLN A 37 -1.29 -24.14 -14.83
N PHE A 38 -0.11 -23.52 -14.72
CA PHE A 38 0.42 -23.03 -13.45
C PHE A 38 -0.49 -21.97 -12.84
N VAL A 39 -0.91 -20.96 -13.61
CA VAL A 39 -1.80 -19.90 -13.15
C VAL A 39 -3.16 -20.45 -12.76
N SER A 40 -3.74 -21.33 -13.58
CA SER A 40 -5.02 -22.00 -13.28
C SER A 40 -4.95 -22.75 -11.95
N SER A 41 -3.85 -23.48 -11.71
CA SER A 41 -3.65 -24.22 -10.46
C SER A 41 -3.61 -23.29 -9.23
N LEU A 42 -3.17 -22.04 -9.38
CA LEU A 42 -3.16 -21.09 -8.27
C LEU A 42 -4.56 -20.56 -7.96
N TRP A 43 -5.39 -20.35 -8.98
CA TRP A 43 -6.80 -19.98 -8.79
C TRP A 43 -7.61 -21.12 -8.18
N ASP A 44 -7.34 -22.37 -8.56
CA ASP A 44 -7.97 -23.55 -7.98
C ASP A 44 -7.67 -23.70 -6.47
N LEU A 45 -6.54 -23.13 -6.01
CA LEU A 45 -6.18 -23.04 -4.58
C LEU A 45 -6.92 -21.89 -3.85
N GLY A 46 -7.79 -21.15 -4.54
CA GLY A 46 -8.55 -20.02 -3.99
C GLY A 46 -7.72 -18.75 -3.80
N LEU A 47 -6.59 -18.62 -4.48
CA LEU A 47 -5.76 -17.41 -4.44
C LEU A 47 -6.23 -16.43 -5.51
N ASP A 48 -6.54 -15.19 -5.11
CA ASP A 48 -6.75 -14.09 -6.05
C ASP A 48 -5.39 -13.49 -6.44
N ILE A 49 -4.95 -13.74 -7.68
CA ILE A 49 -3.58 -13.46 -8.13
C ILE A 49 -3.60 -12.58 -9.37
N GLY A 50 -3.03 -11.39 -9.24
CA GLY A 50 -2.53 -10.62 -10.37
C GLY A 50 -1.20 -11.22 -10.83
N HIS A 51 -1.04 -11.52 -12.12
CA HIS A 51 0.22 -12.05 -12.62
C HIS A 51 0.67 -11.36 -13.91
N SER A 52 1.99 -11.33 -14.12
CA SER A 52 2.61 -10.91 -15.37
C SER A 52 3.70 -11.88 -15.75
N VAL A 53 3.80 -12.20 -17.04
CA VAL A 53 4.86 -13.04 -17.60
C VAL A 53 5.69 -12.14 -18.50
N ARG A 54 6.96 -11.94 -18.14
CA ARG A 54 7.84 -10.99 -18.86
C ARG A 54 9.28 -11.49 -18.88
N THR A 55 10.00 -11.11 -19.92
CA THR A 55 11.45 -11.17 -19.99
C THR A 55 12.09 -9.98 -19.26
N ILE A 56 13.42 -10.00 -19.11
CA ILE A 56 14.14 -8.87 -18.50
C ILE A 56 13.92 -7.59 -19.31
N ASP A 57 14.06 -7.67 -20.64
CA ASP A 57 13.95 -6.47 -21.50
C ASP A 57 12.53 -5.91 -21.51
N GLU A 58 11.50 -6.77 -21.48
CA GLU A 58 10.11 -6.34 -21.32
C GLU A 58 9.88 -5.68 -19.95
N CYS A 59 10.42 -6.24 -18.86
CA CYS A 59 10.29 -5.61 -17.54
C CYS A 59 10.87 -4.19 -17.53
N LEU A 60 12.04 -4.00 -18.15
CA LEU A 60 12.73 -2.71 -18.21
C LEU A 60 11.98 -1.70 -19.10
N SER A 61 11.50 -2.14 -20.26
CA SER A 61 10.70 -1.32 -21.18
C SER A 61 9.39 -0.87 -20.53
N GLU A 62 8.67 -1.79 -19.90
CA GLU A 62 7.38 -1.52 -19.28
C GLU A 62 7.53 -0.64 -18.04
N SER A 63 8.59 -0.84 -17.25
CA SER A 63 8.86 0.02 -16.09
C SER A 63 9.23 1.43 -16.46
N ALA A 64 9.86 1.65 -17.63
CA ALA A 64 10.13 2.99 -18.12
C ALA A 64 8.85 3.75 -18.52
N ALA A 65 7.78 3.03 -18.86
CA ALA A 65 6.52 3.61 -19.31
C ALA A 65 5.49 3.77 -18.19
N ASP A 66 5.56 2.95 -17.13
CA ASP A 66 4.57 2.93 -16.04
C ASP A 66 5.23 2.91 -14.64
N ILE A 67 5.01 3.98 -13.90
CA ILE A 67 5.48 4.17 -12.52
C ILE A 67 4.98 3.06 -11.56
N THR A 68 3.83 2.47 -11.84
CA THR A 68 3.27 1.35 -11.06
C THR A 68 4.15 0.11 -11.21
N ILE A 69 4.54 -0.20 -12.44
CA ILE A 69 5.43 -1.33 -12.75
C ILE A 69 6.82 -1.06 -12.19
N GLU A 70 7.34 0.16 -12.37
CA GLU A 70 8.62 0.59 -11.80
C GLU A 70 8.66 0.42 -10.27
N THR A 71 7.59 0.81 -9.57
CA THR A 71 7.45 0.62 -8.12
C THR A 71 7.39 -0.85 -7.74
N GLY A 72 6.68 -1.67 -8.51
CA GLY A 72 6.60 -3.11 -8.31
C GLY A 72 7.97 -3.80 -8.44
N LEU A 73 8.77 -3.40 -9.45
CA LEU A 73 10.14 -3.91 -9.63
C LEU A 73 11.08 -3.45 -8.51
N LEU A 74 10.90 -2.24 -7.98
CA LEU A 74 11.66 -1.73 -6.84
C LEU A 74 11.43 -2.55 -5.56
N GLU A 75 10.24 -3.13 -5.40
CA GLU A 75 9.89 -4.01 -4.28
C GLU A 75 10.00 -5.51 -4.60
N LEU A 76 10.56 -5.85 -5.75
CA LEU A 76 10.66 -7.23 -6.22
C LEU A 76 11.30 -8.13 -5.17
N ARG A 77 10.67 -9.29 -4.93
CA ARG A 77 11.18 -10.30 -4.01
C ARG A 77 11.23 -11.66 -4.67
N PHE A 78 12.41 -12.24 -4.71
CA PHE A 78 12.62 -13.62 -5.16
C PHE A 78 11.83 -14.62 -4.28
N ILE A 79 11.06 -15.49 -4.93
CA ILE A 79 10.36 -16.61 -4.29
C ILE A 79 11.07 -17.93 -4.61
N LEU A 80 11.13 -18.28 -5.90
CA LEU A 80 11.75 -19.51 -6.40
C LEU A 80 12.26 -19.32 -7.84
N GLY A 81 13.10 -20.25 -8.30
CA GLY A 81 13.61 -20.28 -9.67
C GLY A 81 15.06 -19.81 -9.81
N ASN A 82 15.38 -19.19 -10.94
CA ASN A 82 16.75 -18.80 -11.28
C ASN A 82 17.15 -17.48 -10.58
N ARG A 83 17.99 -17.58 -9.53
CA ARG A 83 18.49 -16.42 -8.79
C ARG A 83 19.36 -15.49 -9.62
N LYS A 84 20.15 -16.03 -10.57
CA LYS A 84 21.01 -15.23 -11.43
C LYS A 84 20.18 -14.33 -12.33
N LEU A 85 19.09 -14.86 -12.89
CA LEU A 85 18.17 -14.10 -13.73
C LEU A 85 17.55 -12.90 -12.99
N VAL A 86 17.08 -13.12 -11.75
CA VAL A 86 16.54 -12.04 -10.92
C VAL A 86 17.61 -11.03 -10.52
N SER A 87 18.82 -11.48 -10.19
CA SER A 87 19.94 -10.57 -9.91
C SER A 87 20.27 -9.70 -11.12
N THR A 88 20.28 -10.26 -12.32
CA THR A 88 20.51 -9.50 -13.56
C THR A 88 19.42 -8.45 -13.78
N LEU A 89 18.15 -8.81 -13.59
CA LEU A 89 17.04 -7.85 -13.65
C LEU A 89 17.23 -6.71 -12.64
N GLN A 90 17.52 -7.03 -11.38
CA GLN A 90 17.70 -6.03 -10.33
C GLN A 90 18.86 -5.08 -10.62
N THR A 91 19.99 -5.59 -11.12
CA THR A 91 21.14 -4.76 -11.52
C THR A 91 20.77 -3.83 -12.66
N ARG A 92 20.23 -4.36 -13.77
CA ARG A 92 19.86 -3.54 -14.94
C ARG A 92 18.77 -2.52 -14.62
N PHE A 93 17.80 -2.90 -13.79
CA PHE A 93 16.75 -2.00 -13.32
C PHE A 93 17.33 -0.85 -12.49
N ARG A 94 18.26 -1.14 -11.59
CA ARG A 94 18.96 -0.11 -10.80
C ARG A 94 19.79 0.85 -11.66
N GLU A 95 20.37 0.36 -12.76
CA GLU A 95 21.12 1.19 -13.71
C GLU A 95 20.21 2.11 -14.54
N GLN A 96 18.99 1.66 -14.85
CA GLN A 96 18.00 2.44 -15.60
C GLN A 96 17.26 3.46 -14.73
N LEU A 97 16.99 3.12 -13.46
CA LEU A 97 16.19 3.94 -12.56
C LEU A 97 16.85 5.31 -12.32
N ASN A 98 16.14 6.38 -12.68
CA ASN A 98 16.51 7.73 -12.29
C ASN A 98 15.77 8.12 -10.99
N PRO A 99 16.47 8.30 -9.85
CA PRO A 99 15.81 8.62 -8.58
C PRO A 99 15.06 9.95 -8.58
N GLN A 100 15.51 10.94 -9.37
CA GLN A 100 14.87 12.25 -9.43
C GLN A 100 13.54 12.16 -10.20
N ASP A 101 13.54 11.49 -11.35
CA ASP A 101 12.33 11.29 -12.14
C ASP A 101 11.30 10.46 -11.36
N PHE A 102 11.76 9.40 -10.69
CA PHE A 102 10.92 8.57 -9.81
C PHE A 102 10.29 9.40 -8.67
N PHE A 103 11.08 10.28 -8.04
CA PHE A 103 10.60 11.16 -6.98
C PHE A 103 9.51 12.12 -7.50
N LEU A 104 9.74 12.78 -8.64
CA LEU A 104 8.77 13.69 -9.24
C LEU A 104 7.46 12.96 -9.63
N ALA A 105 7.56 11.77 -10.22
CA ALA A 105 6.42 10.94 -10.55
C ALA A 105 5.62 10.55 -9.29
N LYS A 106 6.30 10.11 -8.22
CA LYS A 106 5.66 9.76 -6.93
C LYS A 106 5.02 10.97 -6.25
N GLN A 107 5.65 12.13 -6.35
CA GLN A 107 5.09 13.37 -5.82
C GLN A 107 3.80 13.76 -6.58
N LEU A 108 3.75 13.57 -7.90
CA LEU A 108 2.53 13.79 -8.67
C LEU A 108 1.42 12.80 -8.26
N GLU A 109 1.73 11.51 -8.09
CA GLU A 109 0.76 10.53 -7.59
C GLU A 109 0.22 10.89 -6.19
N LEU A 110 1.10 11.40 -5.30
CA LEU A 110 0.70 11.91 -3.98
C LEU A 110 -0.34 13.02 -4.11
N GLN A 111 -0.03 14.04 -4.92
CA GLN A 111 -0.90 15.20 -5.12
C GLN A 111 -2.25 14.79 -5.72
N GLN A 112 -2.26 13.93 -6.73
CA GLN A 112 -3.49 13.42 -7.34
C GLN A 112 -4.32 12.58 -6.36
N ARG A 113 -3.68 11.77 -5.51
CA ARG A 113 -4.39 11.02 -4.46
C ARG A 113 -4.99 11.96 -3.42
N TYR A 114 -4.25 12.98 -2.99
CA TYR A 114 -4.75 13.96 -2.02
C TYR A 114 -5.92 14.75 -2.58
N ALA A 115 -5.85 15.18 -3.84
CA ALA A 115 -6.94 15.88 -4.52
C ALA A 115 -8.25 15.08 -4.54
N ARG A 116 -8.16 13.76 -4.77
CA ARG A 116 -9.34 12.85 -4.70
C ARG A 116 -9.96 12.76 -3.30
N HIS A 117 -9.21 13.09 -2.24
CA HIS A 117 -9.67 13.02 -0.86
C HIS A 117 -10.05 14.40 -0.28
N SER A 118 -9.49 15.50 -0.78
CA SER A 118 -9.74 16.86 -0.29
C SER A 118 -11.17 17.38 -0.55
N ASP A 119 -11.88 16.79 -1.52
CA ASP A 119 -13.28 17.18 -1.83
C ASP A 119 -14.33 16.52 -0.94
N THR A 120 -13.92 15.82 0.13
CA THR A 120 -14.85 15.22 1.11
C THR A 120 -14.66 15.83 2.51
N PRO A 121 -15.33 16.96 2.82
CA PRO A 121 -15.17 17.68 4.09
C PRO A 121 -15.59 16.89 5.35
N TYR A 122 -16.13 15.68 5.19
CA TYR A 122 -16.59 14.80 6.27
C TYR A 122 -16.37 13.33 5.92
N SER A 123 -15.11 12.91 5.69
CA SER A 123 -14.82 11.47 5.61
C SER A 123 -14.87 10.87 7.02
N LEU A 124 -16.09 10.74 7.54
CA LEU A 124 -16.40 10.03 8.78
C LEU A 124 -16.10 8.54 8.66
N GLU A 125 -15.77 8.07 7.44
CA GLU A 125 -15.34 6.73 7.10
C GLU A 125 -13.98 6.77 6.36
N PRO A 126 -12.88 7.12 7.05
CA PRO A 126 -11.57 7.29 6.41
C PRO A 126 -11.02 5.96 5.88
N ASN A 127 -10.18 6.04 4.84
CA ASN A 127 -9.48 4.88 4.28
C ASN A 127 -8.10 4.75 4.93
N CYS A 128 -7.85 3.64 5.65
CA CYS A 128 -6.61 3.41 6.38
C CYS A 128 -5.39 3.09 5.50
N LYS A 129 -5.59 2.95 4.19
CA LYS A 129 -4.53 2.75 3.19
C LYS A 129 -4.29 4.02 2.36
N GLU A 130 -5.33 4.60 1.78
CA GLU A 130 -5.21 5.63 0.74
C GLU A 130 -5.45 7.06 1.21
N SER A 131 -6.10 7.30 2.36
CA SER A 131 -6.33 8.67 2.82
C SER A 131 -5.01 9.41 3.14
N PRO A 132 -5.00 10.75 3.15
CA PRO A 132 -3.83 11.52 3.58
C PRO A 132 -3.38 11.11 4.99
N GLY A 133 -2.08 10.88 5.18
CA GLY A 133 -1.48 10.39 6.43
C GLY A 133 -1.62 8.88 6.67
N ALA A 134 -2.20 8.12 5.73
CA ALA A 134 -2.42 6.69 5.86
C ALA A 134 -1.20 5.84 5.46
N LEU A 135 -1.37 4.52 5.38
CA LEU A 135 -0.30 3.57 5.09
C LEU A 135 0.44 3.89 3.77
N ARG A 136 -0.25 4.40 2.74
CA ARG A 136 0.35 4.73 1.44
C ARG A 136 1.44 5.79 1.55
N ASP A 137 1.30 6.75 2.45
CA ASP A 137 2.30 7.81 2.65
C ASP A 137 3.61 7.22 3.20
N LEU A 138 3.49 6.29 4.16
CA LEU A 138 4.63 5.58 4.72
C LEU A 138 5.31 4.70 3.66
N GLN A 139 4.52 4.04 2.81
CA GLN A 139 5.04 3.28 1.67
C GLN A 139 5.76 4.17 0.67
N MET A 140 5.25 5.38 0.40
CA MET A 140 5.89 6.33 -0.51
C MET A 140 7.26 6.76 -0.01
N ILE A 141 7.40 7.09 1.29
CA ILE A 141 8.71 7.41 1.88
C ILE A 141 9.67 6.25 1.64
N ARG A 142 9.22 5.02 1.89
CA ARG A 142 10.04 3.82 1.68
C ARG A 142 10.42 3.62 0.20
N TRP A 143 9.51 3.82 -0.74
CA TRP A 143 9.80 3.70 -2.18
C TRP A 143 10.81 4.75 -2.65
N ILE A 144 10.63 6.01 -2.25
CA ILE A 144 11.59 7.08 -2.57
C ILE A 144 12.96 6.74 -1.99
N SER A 145 13.01 6.20 -0.77
CA SER A 145 14.25 5.76 -0.13
C SER A 145 14.93 4.62 -0.91
N LEU A 146 14.15 3.62 -1.35
CA LEU A 146 14.66 2.52 -2.16
C LEU A 146 15.21 3.01 -3.50
N ALA A 147 14.51 3.95 -4.15
CA ALA A 147 14.94 4.55 -5.40
C ALA A 147 16.23 5.36 -5.23
N ALA A 148 16.40 6.04 -4.10
CA ALA A 148 17.63 6.74 -3.73
C ALA A 148 18.80 5.80 -3.35
N GLY A 149 18.64 4.49 -3.49
CA GLY A 149 19.68 3.49 -3.22
C GLY A 149 19.76 3.02 -1.77
N LEU A 150 18.85 3.48 -0.90
CA LEU A 150 18.76 3.03 0.50
C LEU A 150 17.99 1.69 0.59
N SER A 151 18.00 1.07 1.75
CA SER A 151 17.26 -0.18 2.04
C SER A 151 15.75 0.01 2.18
N GLY A 152 15.28 1.26 2.27
CA GLY A 152 13.88 1.59 2.53
C GLY A 152 13.42 1.25 3.95
N SER A 153 14.33 0.99 4.89
CA SER A 153 13.98 0.78 6.29
C SER A 153 14.08 2.08 7.10
N TRP A 154 13.20 2.27 8.08
CA TRP A 154 13.25 3.44 8.97
C TRP A 154 14.60 3.59 9.68
N ARG A 155 15.25 2.46 10.02
CA ARG A 155 16.58 2.45 10.65
C ARG A 155 17.66 2.99 9.73
N ASP A 156 17.57 2.67 8.45
CA ASP A 156 18.55 3.10 7.46
C ASP A 156 18.41 4.58 7.13
N LEU A 157 17.18 5.10 7.12
CA LEU A 157 16.93 6.54 7.00
C LEU A 157 17.54 7.33 8.16
N VAL A 158 17.47 6.80 9.39
CA VAL A 158 18.15 7.40 10.55
C VAL A 158 19.67 7.34 10.38
N ALA A 159 20.21 6.21 9.92
CA ALA A 159 21.64 6.04 9.73
C ALA A 159 22.23 7.04 8.70
N HIS A 160 21.44 7.42 7.71
CA HIS A 160 21.81 8.40 6.68
C HIS A 160 21.43 9.86 7.06
N GLY A 161 20.96 10.11 8.28
CA GLY A 161 20.61 11.46 8.74
C GLY A 161 19.36 12.07 8.10
N MET A 162 18.55 11.25 7.40
CA MET A 162 17.34 11.68 6.71
C MET A 162 16.14 11.83 7.66
N MET A 163 16.19 11.19 8.82
CA MET A 163 15.15 11.23 9.85
C MET A 163 15.77 11.12 11.24
N THR A 164 15.11 11.69 12.24
CA THR A 164 15.46 11.46 13.65
C THR A 164 15.00 10.08 14.12
N ARG A 165 15.60 9.58 15.21
CA ARG A 165 15.18 8.31 15.84
C ARG A 165 13.72 8.35 16.29
N ASP A 166 13.27 9.50 16.79
CA ASP A 166 11.90 9.67 17.28
C ASP A 166 10.88 9.66 16.14
N GLU A 167 11.18 10.29 15.01
CA GLU A 167 10.33 10.24 13.81
C GLU A 167 10.26 8.81 13.25
N ALA A 168 11.41 8.13 13.12
CA ALA A 168 11.45 6.75 12.68
C ALA A 168 10.64 5.81 13.59
N ALA A 169 10.70 6.01 14.92
CA ALA A 169 9.90 5.26 15.88
C ALA A 169 8.40 5.53 15.73
N LYS A 170 8.00 6.79 15.50
CA LYS A 170 6.61 7.16 15.23
C LYS A 170 6.09 6.54 13.94
N CYS A 171 6.87 6.60 12.85
CA CYS A 171 6.53 5.98 11.56
C CYS A 171 6.38 4.46 11.68
N ALA A 172 7.33 3.78 12.34
CA ALA A 172 7.26 2.34 12.54
C ALA A 172 6.01 1.93 13.37
N LYS A 173 5.69 2.69 14.41
CA LYS A 173 4.48 2.46 15.22
C LYS A 173 3.20 2.68 14.42
N ALA A 174 3.15 3.76 13.63
CA ALA A 174 2.01 4.07 12.77
C ALA A 174 1.81 2.99 11.69
N GLU A 175 2.90 2.53 11.05
CA GLU A 175 2.87 1.46 10.07
C GLU A 175 2.29 0.17 10.67
N GLN A 176 2.74 -0.24 11.85
CA GLN A 176 2.20 -1.40 12.56
C GLN A 176 0.71 -1.22 12.93
N ALA A 177 0.32 -0.03 13.35
CA ALA A 177 -1.07 0.27 13.70
C ALA A 177 -1.98 0.17 12.46
N PHE A 178 -1.60 0.78 11.33
CA PHE A 178 -2.35 0.66 10.08
C PHE A 178 -2.42 -0.77 9.58
N LYS A 179 -1.32 -1.53 9.69
CA LYS A 179 -1.29 -2.94 9.31
C LYS A 179 -2.32 -3.74 10.11
N ARG A 180 -2.33 -3.56 11.43
CA ARG A 180 -3.29 -4.23 12.31
C ARG A 180 -4.73 -3.81 12.01
N LEU A 181 -4.98 -2.51 11.82
CA LEU A 181 -6.29 -1.98 11.47
C LEU A 181 -6.83 -2.59 10.17
N ARG A 182 -5.98 -2.74 9.15
CA ARG A 182 -6.36 -3.39 7.89
C ARG A 182 -6.76 -4.85 8.10
N ILE A 183 -5.98 -5.61 8.86
CA ILE A 183 -6.31 -7.00 9.20
C ILE A 183 -7.69 -7.07 9.86
N ASP A 184 -7.89 -6.28 10.92
CA ASP A 184 -9.13 -6.31 11.70
C ASP A 184 -10.34 -5.89 10.84
N LEU A 185 -10.19 -4.87 9.99
CA LEU A 185 -11.24 -4.45 9.04
C LEU A 185 -11.60 -5.55 8.03
N HIS A 186 -10.59 -6.19 7.43
CA HIS A 186 -10.82 -7.23 6.43
C HIS A 186 -11.49 -8.46 7.03
N LEU A 187 -11.11 -8.84 8.26
CA LEU A 187 -11.75 -9.94 8.99
C LEU A 187 -13.19 -9.61 9.40
N LEU A 188 -13.46 -8.39 9.87
CA LEU A 188 -14.81 -7.96 10.24
C LEU A 188 -15.73 -7.86 9.02
N ALA A 189 -15.21 -7.37 7.89
CA ALA A 189 -15.99 -7.22 6.66
C ALA A 189 -16.15 -8.54 5.88
N GLY A 190 -15.32 -9.55 6.15
CA GLY A 190 -15.27 -10.81 5.39
C GLY A 190 -14.81 -10.63 3.94
N LYS A 191 -14.22 -9.48 3.61
CA LYS A 191 -13.75 -9.08 2.28
C LYS A 191 -12.70 -7.99 2.42
N ARG A 192 -12.01 -7.68 1.33
CA ARG A 192 -11.12 -6.52 1.25
C ARG A 192 -11.92 -5.21 1.36
N ASP A 193 -11.85 -4.56 2.52
CA ASP A 193 -12.33 -3.19 2.71
C ASP A 193 -11.36 -2.42 3.62
N ASP A 194 -10.67 -1.45 3.04
CA ASP A 194 -9.70 -0.61 3.75
C ASP A 194 -10.36 0.63 4.41
N ARG A 195 -11.69 0.77 4.35
CA ARG A 195 -12.42 1.90 4.93
C ARG A 195 -12.92 1.61 6.33
N LEU A 196 -12.76 2.58 7.22
CA LEU A 196 -13.30 2.55 8.57
C LEU A 196 -14.79 2.93 8.56
N MET A 197 -15.61 2.03 8.03
CA MET A 197 -17.07 2.23 7.94
C MET A 197 -17.69 2.45 9.32
N PHE A 198 -18.74 3.26 9.40
CA PHE A 198 -19.38 3.63 10.67
C PHE A 198 -19.80 2.44 11.53
N HIS A 199 -20.34 1.39 10.91
CA HIS A 199 -20.78 0.19 11.62
C HIS A 199 -19.61 -0.62 12.20
N ASN A 200 -18.39 -0.49 11.64
CA ASN A 200 -17.19 -1.16 12.13
C ASN A 200 -16.51 -0.38 13.27
N GLN A 201 -16.77 0.93 13.41
CA GLN A 201 -16.12 1.78 14.41
C GLN A 201 -16.36 1.33 15.86
N PRO A 202 -17.60 1.02 16.30
CA PRO A 202 -17.83 0.55 17.67
C PRO A 202 -17.12 -0.78 17.96
N LEU A 203 -17.20 -1.73 17.01
CA LEU A 203 -16.56 -3.04 17.13
C LEU A 203 -15.03 -2.91 17.27
N LEU A 204 -14.42 -2.07 16.43
CA LEU A 204 -12.97 -1.82 16.50
C LEU A 204 -12.59 -1.06 17.76
N ALA A 205 -13.42 -0.13 18.24
CA ALA A 205 -13.18 0.57 19.50
C ALA A 205 -13.09 -0.41 20.68
N GLU A 206 -13.95 -1.43 20.72
CA GLU A 206 -13.88 -2.51 21.72
C GLU A 206 -12.59 -3.33 21.60
N VAL A 207 -12.23 -3.76 20.37
CA VAL A 207 -11.00 -4.52 20.09
C VAL A 207 -9.75 -3.75 20.54
N TYR A 208 -9.71 -2.44 20.28
CA TYR A 208 -8.60 -1.56 20.66
C TYR A 208 -8.71 -0.99 22.07
N ARG A 209 -9.79 -1.30 22.80
CA ARG A 209 -10.08 -0.77 24.14
C ARG A 209 -10.07 0.76 24.17
N ILE A 210 -10.51 1.39 23.08
CA ILE A 210 -10.66 2.82 22.97
C ILE A 210 -12.01 3.19 23.60
N LYS A 211 -11.97 3.96 24.68
CA LYS A 211 -13.19 4.52 25.26
C LYS A 211 -13.61 5.72 24.43
N ALA A 212 -14.92 5.86 24.20
CA ALA A 212 -15.46 7.07 23.63
C ALA A 212 -15.10 8.24 24.54
N THR A 213 -14.28 9.18 24.03
CA THR A 213 -14.16 10.49 24.65
C THR A 213 -15.48 11.20 24.41
N ASP A 214 -16.03 11.86 25.45
CA ASP A 214 -17.35 12.49 25.39
C ASP A 214 -17.32 13.78 24.54
N THR A 215 -17.10 13.66 23.23
CA THR A 215 -17.08 14.75 22.25
C THR A 215 -18.45 14.99 21.61
N ARG A 216 -19.48 14.19 21.95
CA ARG A 216 -20.87 14.41 21.50
C ARG A 216 -21.49 15.72 22.00
N ALA A 217 -20.87 16.41 22.96
CA ALA A 217 -21.31 17.72 23.43
C ALA A 217 -20.93 18.90 22.52
N ARG A 218 -19.93 18.78 21.62
CA ARG A 218 -19.48 19.94 20.80
C ARG A 218 -20.18 20.12 19.46
N ALA A 219 -20.77 19.06 18.88
CA ALA A 219 -21.45 19.17 17.59
C ALA A 219 -22.88 19.72 17.68
N LYS A 220 -23.55 19.63 18.84
CA LYS A 220 -24.92 20.16 19.02
C LYS A 220 -24.97 21.64 19.35
N SER A 221 -23.93 22.21 19.97
CA SER A 221 -23.93 23.64 20.37
C SER A 221 -23.74 24.60 19.19
N SER A 222 -23.16 24.15 18.08
CA SER A 222 -22.92 25.00 16.90
C SER A 222 -24.12 25.12 15.95
N CYS A 223 -25.15 24.26 16.10
CA CYS A 223 -26.33 24.25 15.23
C CYS A 223 -27.51 25.06 15.82
N SER A 224 -27.49 25.40 17.12
CA SER A 224 -28.55 26.20 17.76
C SER A 224 -28.38 27.72 17.58
N ALA A 225 -27.27 28.20 17.00
CA ALA A 225 -26.96 29.63 16.90
C ALA A 225 -27.40 30.30 15.59
N ILE A 226 -28.02 29.57 14.65
CA ILE A 226 -28.35 30.09 13.31
C ILE A 226 -29.87 30.28 13.07
N THR A 227 -30.74 29.87 13.98
CA THR A 227 -32.20 30.08 13.85
C THR A 227 -32.75 31.08 14.87
N GLY A 228 -32.23 32.31 14.88
CA GLY A 228 -32.88 33.45 15.51
C GLY A 228 -33.84 34.11 14.53
N ARG A 229 -35.14 33.76 14.58
CA ARG A 229 -36.19 34.54 13.92
C ARG A 229 -36.30 35.91 14.61
N PRO A 230 -36.41 37.04 13.87
CA PRO A 230 -36.82 38.29 14.47
C PRO A 230 -38.32 38.24 14.73
N GLU A 231 -38.72 38.44 15.98
CA GLU A 231 -40.10 38.76 16.33
C GLU A 231 -40.43 40.16 15.81
N SER A 232 -41.36 40.23 14.86
CA SER A 232 -42.12 41.41 14.53
C SER A 232 -43.21 41.63 15.58
N SER A 233 -43.33 42.83 16.14
CA SER A 233 -44.59 43.59 16.26
C SER A 233 -44.48 44.79 17.21
N ILE A 234 -44.80 45.95 16.65
CA ILE A 234 -45.46 47.15 17.23
C ILE A 234 -44.64 48.00 18.20
#